data_AF-A0A934KYS6-F1
#
_entry.id   AF-A0A934KYS6-F1
#
_cell.length_a   1.000
_cell.length_b   1.000
_cell.length_c   1.000
_cell.angle_alpha   90.00
_cell.angle_beta   90.00
_cell.angle_gamma   90.00
#
_symmetry.space_group_name_H-M   'P 1'
#
loop_
_entity.id
_entity.type
_entity.pdbx_description
1 polymer ?
#
loop_
_entity_poly.entity_id
_entity_poly.type
_entity_poly.pdbx_seq_one_letter_code
_entity_poly.pdbx_strand_id
1 'polypeptide(L)'
;MNKPKIVAYLKPSCGWSQGVRAVMRKYDLPFEDRDIINDSAQRQEMIQKSGQMLSPCVEIDGRMLPDISGEEVEAYMLANGLVQENTRLPDSPTNQPCAHEMPAGAPMAFKR
;
A
#
# COMPACT_ATOMS: atom_id res chain seq x y z
N MET A 1 -5.09 22.17 9.19
CA MET A 1 -4.98 21.36 7.97
C MET A 1 -5.82 20.12 8.20
N ASN A 2 -6.84 19.87 7.38
CA ASN A 2 -7.65 18.68 7.50
C ASN A 2 -6.83 17.51 6.95
N LYS A 3 -6.48 16.54 7.78
CA LYS A 3 -5.80 15.32 7.31
C LYS A 3 -6.83 14.52 6.49
N PRO A 4 -6.47 14.01 5.30
CA PRO A 4 -7.39 13.25 4.46
C PRO A 4 -7.85 11.99 5.17
N LYS A 5 -9.08 11.54 4.90
CA LYS A 5 -9.54 10.24 5.43
C LYS A 5 -8.95 9.13 4.58
N ILE A 6 -8.10 8.29 5.18
CA ILE A 6 -7.42 7.20 4.50
C ILE A 6 -7.87 5.86 5.08
N VAL A 7 -8.33 4.96 4.21
CA VAL A 7 -8.63 3.57 4.55
C VAL A 7 -7.81 2.66 3.66
N ALA A 8 -6.91 1.88 4.26
CA ALA A 8 -6.02 0.98 3.53
C ALA A 8 -6.43 -0.47 3.77
N TYR A 9 -6.84 -1.16 2.70
CA TYR A 9 -7.19 -2.58 2.70
C TYR A 9 -5.94 -3.38 2.36
N LEU A 10 -5.37 -4.01 3.37
CA LEU A 10 -4.02 -4.53 3.35
C LEU A 10 -3.97 -5.99 3.79
N LYS A 11 -3.01 -6.72 3.25
CA LYS A 11 -2.66 -8.06 3.75
C LYS A 11 -1.63 -7.91 4.89
N PRO A 12 -1.73 -8.68 5.97
CA PRO A 12 -0.77 -8.62 7.07
C PRO A 12 0.65 -9.02 6.60
N SER A 13 0.74 -10.04 5.73
CA SER A 13 2.00 -10.64 5.29
C SER A 13 2.24 -10.48 3.77
N CYS A 14 2.30 -9.23 3.29
CA CYS A 14 2.66 -8.93 1.89
C CYS A 14 3.55 -7.69 1.78
N GLY A 15 4.59 -7.75 0.92
CA GLY A 15 5.52 -6.64 0.66
C GLY A 15 4.83 -5.36 0.20
N TRP A 16 3.91 -5.46 -0.76
CA TRP A 16 3.15 -4.32 -1.26
C TRP A 16 2.34 -3.62 -0.16
N SER A 17 1.68 -4.41 0.69
CA SER A 17 0.90 -3.88 1.81
C SER A 17 1.79 -3.24 2.86
N GLN A 18 2.98 -3.79 3.12
CA GLN A 18 3.97 -3.15 4.00
C GLN A 18 4.50 -1.85 3.42
N GLY A 19 4.66 -1.77 2.10
CA GLY A 19 5.06 -0.54 1.43
C GLY A 19 4.09 0.62 1.65
N VAL A 20 2.78 0.35 1.54
CA VAL A 20 1.74 1.34 1.86
C VAL A 20 1.84 1.78 3.33
N ARG A 21 1.97 0.84 4.28
CA ARG A 21 2.12 1.17 5.71
C ARG A 21 3.37 2.02 5.99
N ALA A 22 4.47 1.76 5.29
CA ALA A 22 5.71 2.50 5.45
C ALA A 22 5.55 3.96 5.00
N VAL A 23 4.86 4.20 3.89
CA VAL A 23 4.57 5.57 3.41
C VAL A 23 3.63 6.31 4.37
N MET A 24 2.55 5.67 4.82
CA MET A 24 1.64 6.31 5.77
C MET A 24 2.34 6.71 7.07
N ARG A 25 3.22 5.84 7.58
CA ARG A 25 4.05 6.12 8.77
C ARG A 25 5.11 7.19 8.53
N LYS A 26 5.77 7.19 7.36
CA LYS A 26 6.75 8.22 6.96
C LYS A 26 6.16 9.64 7.10
N TYR A 27 4.91 9.82 6.67
CA TYR A 27 4.18 11.09 6.70
C TYR A 27 3.33 11.33 7.96
N ASP A 28 3.34 10.42 8.94
CA ASP A 28 2.51 10.50 10.15
C ASP A 28 1.02 10.74 9.83
N LEU A 29 0.54 10.03 8.80
CA LEU A 29 -0.84 10.12 8.35
C LEU A 29 -1.71 9.16 9.17
N PRO A 30 -2.87 9.61 9.67
CA PRO A 30 -3.87 8.73 10.24
C PRO A 30 -4.50 7.94 9.09
N PHE A 31 -4.42 6.61 9.18
CA PHE A 31 -5.06 5.70 8.24
C PHE A 31 -5.71 4.55 8.99
N GLU A 32 -6.79 4.01 8.45
CA GLU A 32 -7.40 2.78 8.93
C GLU A 32 -6.72 1.59 8.26
N ASP A 33 -6.02 0.77 9.05
CA ASP A 33 -5.43 -0.49 8.57
C ASP A 33 -6.49 -1.60 8.62
N ARG A 34 -7.00 -1.98 7.45
CA ARG A 34 -8.05 -2.99 7.30
C ARG A 34 -7.44 -4.31 6.84
N ASP A 35 -7.52 -5.33 7.69
CA ASP A 35 -7.00 -6.67 7.43
C ASP A 35 -8.02 -7.51 6.66
N ILE A 36 -7.82 -7.60 5.34
CA ILE A 36 -8.70 -8.37 4.44
C ILE A 36 -8.47 -9.89 4.48
N ILE A 37 -7.47 -10.37 5.22
CA ILE A 37 -7.17 -11.80 5.37
C ILE A 37 -7.87 -12.35 6.61
N ASN A 38 -7.78 -11.63 7.73
CA ASN A 38 -8.36 -12.06 8.99
C ASN A 38 -9.83 -11.63 9.15
N ASP A 39 -10.29 -10.61 8.42
CA ASP A 39 -11.68 -10.13 8.46
C ASP A 39 -12.35 -10.19 7.07
N SER A 40 -13.30 -11.13 6.94
CA SER A 40 -14.05 -11.32 5.70
C SER A 40 -14.97 -10.14 5.35
N ALA A 41 -15.47 -9.40 6.35
CA ALA A 41 -16.32 -8.23 6.10
C ALA A 41 -15.52 -7.09 5.48
N GLN A 42 -14.28 -6.87 5.95
CA GLN A 42 -13.38 -5.87 5.40
C GLN A 42 -12.95 -6.24 3.97
N ARG A 43 -12.70 -7.52 3.71
CA ARG A 43 -12.46 -8.01 2.34
C ARG A 43 -13.66 -7.73 1.43
N GLN A 44 -14.87 -7.98 1.90
CA GLN A 44 -16.08 -7.76 1.11
C GLN A 44 -16.31 -6.27 0.83
N GLU A 45 -16.07 -5.41 1.81
CA GLU A 45 -16.10 -3.94 1.64
C GLU A 45 -15.07 -3.48 0.59
N MET A 46 -13.83 -4.00 0.66
CA MET A 46 -12.80 -3.73 -0.34
C MET A 46 -13.30 -4.07 -1.74
N ILE A 47 -13.82 -5.30 -1.95
CA ILE A 47 -14.30 -5.75 -3.27
C ILE A 47 -15.45 -4.89 -3.79
N GLN A 48 -16.40 -4.52 -2.92
CA GLN A 48 -17.53 -3.69 -3.31
C GLN A 48 -17.10 -2.30 -3.75
N LYS A 49 -16.10 -1.72 -3.09
CA LYS A 49 -15.62 -0.37 -3.38
C LYS A 49 -14.58 -0.31 -4.51
N SER A 50 -13.69 -1.30 -4.59
CA SER A 50 -12.61 -1.35 -5.59
C SER A 50 -13.02 -2.09 -6.86
N GLY A 51 -14.05 -2.93 -6.81
CA GLY A 51 -14.45 -3.80 -7.91
C GLY A 51 -13.50 -4.98 -8.14
N GLN A 52 -12.50 -5.19 -7.26
CA GLN A 52 -11.47 -6.22 -7.45
C GLN A 52 -11.12 -6.96 -6.16
N MET A 53 -10.48 -8.11 -6.35
CA MET A 53 -9.96 -8.98 -5.29
C MET A 53 -8.48 -8.74 -4.98
N LEU A 54 -7.80 -7.92 -5.78
CA LEU A 54 -6.38 -7.63 -5.63
C LEU A 54 -6.17 -6.60 -4.53
N SER A 55 -5.03 -6.69 -3.87
CA SER A 55 -4.61 -5.83 -2.77
C SER A 55 -3.12 -5.54 -2.93
N PRO A 56 -2.63 -4.33 -2.63
CA PRO A 56 -3.26 -3.33 -1.76
C PRO A 56 -4.36 -2.51 -2.45
N CYS A 57 -5.36 -2.06 -1.69
CA CYS A 57 -6.30 -1.02 -2.13
C CYS A 57 -6.33 0.09 -1.08
N VAL A 58 -6.28 1.34 -1.52
CA VAL A 58 -6.29 2.50 -0.60
C VAL A 58 -7.39 3.46 -1.01
N GLU A 59 -8.29 3.78 -0.09
CA GLU A 59 -9.29 4.82 -0.25
C GLU A 59 -8.79 6.11 0.40
N ILE A 60 -8.75 7.21 -0.36
CA ILE A 60 -8.33 8.53 0.10
C ILE A 60 -9.45 9.53 -0.20
N ASP A 61 -10.05 10.11 0.84
CA ASP A 61 -11.19 11.05 0.74
C ASP A 61 -12.31 10.55 -0.19
N GLY A 62 -12.62 9.25 -0.10
CA GLY A 62 -13.64 8.58 -0.91
C GLY A 62 -13.20 8.18 -2.31
N ARG A 63 -11.97 8.51 -2.73
CA ARG A 63 -11.38 8.00 -3.98
C ARG A 63 -10.67 6.68 -3.73
N MET A 64 -11.15 5.61 -4.37
CA MET A 64 -10.51 4.31 -4.32
C MET A 64 -9.32 4.24 -5.29
N LEU A 65 -8.17 3.82 -4.78
CA LEU A 65 -6.94 3.50 -5.51
C LEU A 65 -6.71 1.99 -5.42
N PRO A 66 -7.24 1.21 -6.38
CA PRO A 66 -7.02 -0.23 -6.45
C PRO A 66 -5.62 -0.57 -6.96
N ASP A 67 -5.07 -1.71 -6.50
CA ASP A 67 -3.81 -2.30 -6.98
C ASP A 67 -2.61 -1.34 -6.97
N ILE A 68 -2.40 -0.68 -5.83
CA ILE A 68 -1.40 0.38 -5.70
C ILE A 68 -0.29 0.02 -4.72
N SER A 69 0.95 0.36 -5.08
CA SER A 69 2.11 0.21 -4.21
C SER A 69 2.33 1.41 -3.27
N GLY A 70 3.29 1.28 -2.34
CA GLY A 70 3.66 2.38 -1.45
C GLY A 70 4.16 3.62 -2.19
N GLU A 71 5.02 3.42 -3.20
CA GLU A 71 5.55 4.55 -3.98
C GLU A 71 4.46 5.27 -4.80
N GLU A 72 3.51 4.52 -5.36
CA GLU A 72 2.46 5.10 -6.18
C GLU A 72 1.45 5.88 -5.33
N VAL A 73 1.14 5.40 -4.12
CA VAL A 73 0.27 6.16 -3.21
C VAL A 73 0.95 7.43 -2.71
N GLU A 74 2.27 7.38 -2.46
CA GLU A 74 3.08 8.57 -2.14
C GLU A 74 3.03 9.60 -3.29
N ALA A 75 3.29 9.14 -4.52
CA ALA A 75 3.23 9.99 -5.71
C ALA A 75 1.85 10.61 -5.91
N TYR A 76 0.78 9.84 -5.71
CA TYR A 76 -0.59 10.34 -5.78
C TYR A 76 -0.84 11.44 -4.73
N MET A 77 -0.42 11.21 -3.48
CA MET A 77 -0.60 12.20 -2.41
C MET A 77 0.18 13.49 -2.67
N LEU A 78 1.42 13.39 -3.17
CA LEU A 78 2.23 14.56 -3.54
C LEU A 78 1.59 15.33 -4.71
N ALA A 79 1.13 14.63 -5.74
CA ALA A 79 0.49 15.24 -6.91
C ALA A 79 -0.83 15.96 -6.57
N ASN A 80 -1.55 15.47 -5.56
CA ASN A 80 -2.79 16.09 -5.07
C ASN A 80 -2.56 17.09 -3.92
N GLY A 81 -1.30 17.32 -3.53
CA GLY A 81 -0.96 18.25 -2.44
C GLY A 81 -1.47 17.81 -1.06
N LEU A 82 -1.74 16.51 -0.86
CA LEU A 82 -2.20 15.94 0.41
C LEU A 82 -1.05 15.79 1.42
N VAL A 83 0.17 15.64 0.92
CA VAL A 83 1.41 15.59 1.71
C VAL A 83 2.46 16.50 1.09
N GLN A 84 3.47 16.87 1.88
CA GLN A 84 4.66 17.58 1.40
C GLN A 84 5.83 16.61 1.33
N GLU A 85 6.69 16.78 0.33
CA GLU A 85 7.95 16.04 0.23
C GLU A 85 8.77 16.16 1.53
N ASN A 86 9.36 15.04 1.96
CA ASN A 86 10.12 14.97 3.20
C ASN A 86 11.34 14.05 3.01
N THR A 87 12.45 14.39 3.66
CA THR A 87 13.71 13.63 3.66
C THR A 87 13.64 12.33 4.48
N ARG A 88 12.55 12.07 5.20
CA ARG A 88 12.36 10.81 5.94
C ARG A 88 12.42 9.60 5.00
N LEU A 89 13.25 8.63 5.35
CA LEU A 89 13.31 7.35 4.67
C LEU A 89 12.18 6.45 5.17
N PRO A 90 11.50 5.69 4.29
CA PRO A 90 10.54 4.69 4.73
C PRO A 90 11.27 3.59 5.50
N ASP A 91 10.66 3.11 6.58
CA ASP A 91 11.25 2.06 7.43
C ASP A 91 11.21 0.66 6.79
N SER A 92 10.50 0.51 5.66
CA SER A 92 10.39 -0.73 4.89
C SER A 92 10.36 -0.43 3.38
N PRO A 93 10.74 -1.38 2.51
CA PRO A 93 10.64 -1.21 1.07
C PRO A 93 9.20 -0.88 0.63
N THR A 94 9.03 0.17 -0.18
CA THR A 94 7.72 0.66 -0.62
C THR A 94 7.17 -0.06 -1.86
N ASN A 95 8.04 -0.77 -2.58
CA ASN A 95 7.75 -1.54 -3.79
C ASN A 95 8.44 -2.90 -3.72
N GLN A 96 7.75 -3.87 -3.12
CA GLN A 96 8.21 -5.25 -3.00
C GLN A 96 7.03 -6.19 -3.25
N PRO A 97 7.22 -7.27 -4.04
CA PRO A 97 6.19 -8.27 -4.25
C PRO A 97 5.74 -8.94 -2.95
N CYS A 98 4.54 -9.52 -2.92
CA CYS A 98 4.20 -10.42 -1.82
C CYS A 98 5.18 -11.62 -1.82
N ALA A 99 5.40 -12.24 -0.65
CA ALA A 99 6.33 -13.38 -0.52
C ALA A 99 6.02 -14.55 -1.48
N HIS A 100 4.75 -14.73 -1.83
CA HIS A 100 4.27 -15.78 -2.75
C HIS A 100 4.42 -15.40 -4.23
N GLU A 101 4.72 -14.12 -4.52
CA GLU A 101 4.92 -13.56 -5.86
C GLU A 101 6.41 -13.34 -6.17
N MET A 102 7.31 -13.76 -5.27
CA MET A 102 8.74 -13.76 -5.58
C MET A 102 9.01 -14.79 -6.68
N PRO A 103 9.57 -14.39 -7.84
CA PRO A 103 10.04 -15.36 -8.81
C PRO A 103 11.11 -16.22 -8.13
N ALA A 104 10.89 -17.54 -8.12
CA ALA A 104 11.86 -18.49 -7.58
C ALA A 104 13.18 -18.34 -8.36
N GLY A 105 14.17 -17.72 -7.72
CA GLY A 105 15.58 -17.73 -8.07
C GLY A 105 15.91 -17.62 -9.57
N ALA A 106 16.19 -16.41 -10.06
CA ALA A 106 17.09 -16.31 -11.20
C ALA A 106 18.48 -16.81 -10.72
N PRO A 107 19.04 -17.89 -11.28
CA PRO A 107 20.40 -18.27 -10.93
C PRO A 107 21.33 -17.14 -11.38
N MET A 108 22.04 -16.55 -10.43
CA MET A 108 23.14 -15.64 -10.71
C MET A 108 24.20 -16.41 -11.50
N ALA A 109 24.12 -16.35 -12.83
CA ALA A 109 25.14 -16.89 -13.70
C ALA A 109 26.38 -16.00 -13.62
N PHE A 110 27.22 -16.21 -12.61
CA PHE A 110 28.61 -15.76 -12.64
C PHE A 110 29.32 -16.52 -13.75
N LYS A 111 29.37 -15.93 -14.94
CA LYS A 111 30.23 -16.39 -16.01
C LYS A 111 31.65 -15.98 -15.64
N ARG A 112 32.46 -16.98 -15.30
CA ARG A 112 33.90 -16.87 -15.06
C ARG A 112 34.62 -16.24 -16.24
#